data_AF-A0A7Z9N391-F1
#
_entry.id   AF-A0A7Z9N391-F1
#
_cell.length_a   1.000
_cell.length_b   1.000
_cell.length_c   1.000
_cell.angle_alpha   90.00
_cell.angle_beta   90.00
_cell.angle_gamma   90.00
#
_symmetry.space_group_name_H-M   'P 1'
#
loop_
_entity.id
_entity.type
_entity.pdbx_description
1 polymer ?
#
loop_
_entity_poly.entity_id
_entity_poly.type
_entity_poly.pdbx_seq_one_letter_code
_entity_poly.pdbx_strand_id
1 'polypeptide(L)'
;MQTILKKVFGSKSDREIKTLLPIVDEINQITETLASKSEVELLSRAQEIRKEIILVRESAEQELQEKNLPEKELKKLLQKTEQGTLDEYMPEAFAIVKETCRHLMGHSW
;
A
#
# COMPACT_ATOMS: atom_id res chain seq x y z
N MET A 1 25.38 -2.88 -31.45
CA MET A 1 25.89 -3.04 -30.06
C MET A 1 24.89 -2.71 -28.94
N GLN A 2 23.60 -2.47 -29.20
CA GLN A 2 22.62 -2.09 -28.14
C GLN A 2 21.92 -3.28 -27.45
N THR A 3 21.94 -4.47 -28.06
CA THR A 3 21.19 -5.64 -27.59
C THR A 3 21.92 -6.46 -26.52
N ILE A 4 23.26 -6.38 -26.49
CA ILE A 4 24.10 -7.18 -25.58
C ILE A 4 24.11 -6.55 -24.17
N LEU A 5 24.15 -5.21 -24.06
CA LEU A 5 24.08 -4.51 -22.78
C LEU A 5 22.70 -4.63 -22.11
N LYS A 6 21.59 -4.57 -22.87
CA LYS A 6 20.24 -4.81 -22.34
C LYS A 6 20.04 -6.26 -21.84
N LYS A 7 20.68 -7.25 -22.47
CA LYS A 7 20.63 -8.65 -22.01
C LYS A 7 21.38 -8.88 -20.70
N VAL A 8 22.47 -8.14 -20.46
CA VAL A 8 23.28 -8.29 -19.23
C VAL A 8 22.75 -7.41 -18.08
N PHE A 9 22.14 -6.25 -18.37
CA PHE A 9 21.65 -5.30 -17.35
C PHE A 9 20.12 -5.22 -17.20
N GLY A 10 19.35 -5.99 -17.98
CA GLY A 10 17.90 -5.98 -18.02
C GLY A 10 17.29 -4.72 -18.66
N SER A 11 16.03 -4.81 -19.08
CA SER A 11 15.22 -3.66 -19.49
C SER A 11 14.78 -2.82 -18.28
N LYS A 12 14.32 -1.58 -18.52
CA LYS A 12 13.70 -0.75 -17.47
C LYS A 12 12.50 -1.48 -16.84
N SER A 13 11.70 -2.14 -17.65
CA SER A 13 10.56 -2.95 -17.19
C SER A 13 11.01 -4.12 -16.32
N ASP A 14 12.08 -4.83 -16.69
CA ASP A 14 12.61 -5.95 -15.90
C ASP A 14 13.04 -5.50 -14.50
N ARG A 15 13.58 -4.28 -14.40
CA ARG A 15 13.98 -3.68 -13.12
C ARG A 15 12.77 -3.31 -12.27
N GLU A 16 11.75 -2.69 -12.87
CA GLU A 16 10.51 -2.34 -12.17
C GLU A 16 9.80 -3.60 -11.65
N ILE A 17 9.71 -4.65 -12.47
CA ILE A 17 9.16 -5.95 -12.05
C ILE A 17 9.94 -6.51 -10.86
N LYS A 18 11.28 -6.51 -10.91
CA LYS A 18 12.11 -6.98 -9.80
C LYS A 18 11.89 -6.19 -8.51
N THR A 19 11.57 -4.90 -8.61
CA THR A 19 11.23 -4.08 -7.43
C THR A 19 9.85 -4.42 -6.88
N LEU A 20 8.87 -4.73 -7.74
CA LEU A 20 7.50 -5.01 -7.33
C LEU A 20 7.29 -6.45 -6.82
N LEU A 21 8.04 -7.42 -7.34
CA LEU A 21 7.87 -8.84 -6.99
C LEU A 21 7.92 -9.12 -5.48
N PRO A 22 8.86 -8.56 -4.68
CA PRO A 22 8.85 -8.75 -3.23
C PRO A 22 7.56 -8.25 -2.55
N ILE A 23 6.99 -7.13 -3.03
CA ILE A 23 5.74 -6.58 -2.48
C ILE A 23 4.58 -7.51 -2.84
N VAL A 24 4.57 -8.07 -4.05
CA VAL A 24 3.57 -9.08 -4.46
C VAL A 24 3.68 -10.34 -3.60
N ASP A 25 4.90 -10.78 -3.30
CA ASP A 25 5.13 -11.94 -2.43
C ASP A 25 4.61 -11.68 -1.01
N GLU A 26 4.85 -10.47 -0.47
CA GLU A 26 4.32 -10.04 0.83
C GLU A 26 2.78 -10.02 0.84
N ILE A 27 2.15 -9.40 -0.18
CA ILE A 27 0.68 -9.40 -0.34
C ILE A 27 0.14 -10.83 -0.34
N ASN A 28 0.78 -11.74 -1.08
CA ASN A 28 0.36 -13.13 -1.17
C ASN A 28 0.49 -13.83 0.19
N GLN A 29 1.58 -13.62 0.91
CA GLN A 29 1.77 -14.20 2.24
C GLN A 29 0.70 -13.72 3.23
N ILE A 30 0.38 -12.42 3.24
CA ILE A 30 -0.69 -11.87 4.10
C ILE A 30 -2.04 -12.47 3.69
N THR A 31 -2.32 -12.59 2.38
CA THR A 31 -3.59 -13.15 1.87
C THR A 31 -3.82 -14.56 2.42
N GLU A 32 -2.80 -15.41 2.47
CA GLU A 32 -2.96 -16.77 3.03
C GLU A 32 -3.35 -16.75 4.51
N THR A 33 -2.96 -15.73 5.28
CA THR A 33 -3.40 -15.56 6.68
C THR A 33 -4.85 -15.09 6.82
N LEU A 34 -5.42 -14.52 5.75
CA LEU A 34 -6.78 -14.00 5.70
C LEU A 34 -7.79 -15.04 5.20
N ALA A 35 -7.34 -16.18 4.66
CA ALA A 35 -8.21 -17.18 4.03
C ALA A 35 -9.31 -17.76 4.96
N SER A 36 -9.12 -17.68 6.28
CA SER A 36 -10.13 -18.13 7.27
C SER A 36 -11.02 -17.01 7.80
N LYS A 37 -10.86 -15.77 7.32
CA LYS A 37 -11.61 -14.60 7.78
C LYS A 37 -12.93 -14.48 7.04
N SER A 38 -13.96 -14.06 7.77
CA SER A 38 -15.26 -13.73 7.18
C SER A 38 -15.23 -12.38 6.45
N GLU A 39 -16.20 -12.15 5.55
CA GLU A 39 -16.35 -10.85 4.87
C GLU A 39 -16.51 -9.68 5.85
N VAL A 40 -17.21 -9.90 6.96
CA VAL A 40 -17.41 -8.89 8.01
C VAL A 40 -16.09 -8.53 8.68
N GLU A 41 -15.24 -9.52 8.96
CA GLU A 41 -13.90 -9.27 9.53
C GLU A 41 -12.99 -8.52 8.56
N LEU A 42 -13.00 -8.88 7.27
CA LEU A 42 -12.23 -8.19 6.23
C LEU A 42 -12.66 -6.73 6.09
N LEU A 43 -13.97 -6.47 6.12
CA LEU A 43 -14.52 -5.12 6.07
C LEU A 43 -14.17 -4.31 7.31
N SER A 44 -14.26 -4.91 8.51
CA SER A 44 -13.86 -4.26 9.76
C SER A 44 -12.38 -3.85 9.71
N ARG A 45 -11.50 -4.75 9.26
CA ARG A 45 -10.07 -4.46 9.18
C ARG A 45 -9.76 -3.34 8.18
N ALA A 46 -10.44 -3.31 7.04
CA ALA A 46 -10.30 -2.21 6.09
C ALA A 46 -10.74 -0.85 6.66
N GLN A 47 -11.79 -0.84 7.50
CA GLN A 47 -12.25 0.37 8.19
C GLN A 47 -11.25 0.85 9.25
N GLU A 48 -10.63 -0.08 9.98
CA GLU A 48 -9.57 0.22 10.95
C GLU A 48 -8.36 0.86 10.28
N ILE A 49 -7.84 0.26 9.20
CA ILE A 49 -6.71 0.80 8.44
C ILE A 49 -7.01 2.22 7.96
N ARG A 50 -8.20 2.46 7.41
CA ARG A 50 -8.63 3.81 7.01
C ARG A 50 -8.60 4.79 8.19
N LYS A 51 -9.11 4.37 9.34
CA LYS A 51 -9.14 5.21 10.55
C LYS A 51 -7.71 5.52 11.02
N GLU A 52 -6.82 4.55 11.02
CA GLU A 52 -5.42 4.71 11.40
C GLU A 52 -4.69 5.71 10.49
N ILE A 53 -4.86 5.60 9.17
CA ILE A 53 -4.27 6.55 8.21
C ILE A 53 -4.77 7.99 8.44
N ILE A 54 -6.08 8.16 8.67
CA ILE A 54 -6.67 9.47 8.94
C ILE A 54 -6.09 10.07 10.22
N LEU A 55 -6.02 9.28 11.29
CA LEU A 55 -5.48 9.73 12.57
C LEU A 55 -4.02 10.16 12.45
N VAL A 56 -3.18 9.38 11.76
CA VAL A 56 -1.77 9.74 11.53
C VAL A 56 -1.64 11.04 10.75
N ARG A 57 -2.46 11.22 9.71
CA ARG A 57 -2.48 12.47 8.92
C ARG A 57 -2.89 13.66 9.78
N GLU A 58 -3.94 13.53 10.60
CA GLU A 58 -4.42 14.59 11.48
C GLU A 58 -3.37 14.97 12.54
N SER A 59 -2.73 13.98 13.18
CA SER A 59 -1.63 14.22 14.12
C SER A 59 -0.44 14.91 13.45
N ALA A 60 -0.05 14.46 12.26
CA ALA A 60 1.03 15.10 11.51
C ALA A 60 0.68 16.54 11.11
N GLU A 61 -0.57 16.82 10.74
CA GLU A 61 -1.03 18.16 10.42
C GLU A 61 -0.95 19.10 11.64
N GLN A 62 -1.38 18.64 12.81
CA GLN A 62 -1.27 19.39 14.07
C GLN A 62 0.19 19.71 14.43
N GLU A 63 1.07 18.72 14.38
CA GLU A 63 2.51 18.91 14.67
C GLU A 63 3.20 19.87 13.69
N LEU A 64 2.74 19.89 12.44
CA LEU A 64 3.30 20.76 11.41
C LEU A 64 2.75 22.19 11.49
N GLN A 65 1.50 22.38 11.94
CA GLN A 65 0.92 23.71 12.16
C GLN A 65 1.68 24.53 13.22
N GLU A 66 2.29 23.86 14.20
CA GLU A 66 3.13 24.51 15.21
C GLU A 66 4.47 25.01 14.64
N LYS A 67 4.87 24.51 13.47
CA LYS A 67 6.11 24.91 12.79
C LYS A 67 5.83 26.07 11.84
N ASN A 68 6.46 27.22 12.08
CA ASN A 68 6.42 28.41 11.20
C ASN A 68 7.19 28.17 9.86
N LEU A 69 6.83 27.13 9.13
CA LEU A 69 7.40 26.78 7.83
C LEU A 69 6.54 27.37 6.69
N PRO A 70 7.13 27.56 5.50
CA PRO A 70 6.34 27.95 4.33
C PRO A 70 5.33 26.86 3.97
N GLU A 71 4.13 27.27 3.54
CA GLU A 71 3.00 26.39 3.22
C GLU A 71 3.37 25.21 2.29
N LYS A 72 4.23 25.47 1.30
CA LYS A 72 4.71 24.46 0.35
C LYS A 72 5.50 23.33 1.03
N GLU A 73 6.31 23.66 2.03
CA GLU A 73 7.09 22.66 2.77
C GLU A 73 6.21 21.87 3.74
N LEU A 74 5.27 22.55 4.42
CA LEU A 74 4.27 21.89 5.26
C LEU A 74 3.50 20.83 4.48
N LYS A 75 2.98 21.19 3.30
CA LYS A 75 2.25 20.26 2.43
C LYS A 75 3.11 19.07 2.00
N LYS A 76 4.37 19.30 1.66
CA LYS A 76 5.30 18.23 1.24
C LYS A 76 5.62 17.27 2.38
N LEU A 77 5.81 17.80 3.59
CA LEU A 77 6.06 16.99 4.78
C LEU A 77 4.83 16.16 5.13
N LEU A 78 3.64 16.78 5.15
CA LEU A 78 2.39 16.09 5.40
C LEU A 78 2.17 14.94 4.39
N GLN A 79 2.34 15.22 3.10
CA GLN A 79 2.21 14.21 2.05
C GLN A 79 3.22 13.07 2.23
N LYS A 80 4.46 13.37 2.65
CA LYS A 80 5.48 12.35 2.88
C LYS A 80 5.13 11.44 4.05
N THR A 81 4.60 12.00 5.14
CA THR A 81 4.16 11.24 6.31
C THR A 81 2.95 10.36 5.97
N GLU A 82 1.98 10.92 5.27
CA GLU A 82 0.82 10.17 4.78
C GLU A 82 1.24 9.04 3.84
N GLN A 83 2.14 9.32 2.89
CA GLN A 83 2.64 8.30 1.96
C GLN A 83 3.37 7.17 2.68
N GLY A 84 4.20 7.48 3.69
CA GLY A 84 4.87 6.43 4.48
C GLY A 84 3.88 5.49 5.16
N THR A 85 2.82 6.05 5.75
CA THR A 85 1.76 5.26 6.39
C THR A 85 0.98 4.43 5.37
N LEU A 86 0.68 5.01 4.20
CA LEU A 86 0.03 4.29 3.10
C LEU A 86 0.89 3.14 2.58
N ASP A 87 2.20 3.34 2.47
CA ASP A 87 3.15 2.32 2.01
C ASP A 87 3.24 1.17 3.01
N GLU A 88 3.19 1.45 4.32
CA GLU A 88 3.16 0.42 5.38
C GLU A 88 1.90 -0.46 5.31
N TYR A 89 0.72 0.14 5.09
CA TYR A 89 -0.53 -0.62 4.98
C TYR A 89 -0.78 -1.20 3.59
N MET A 90 0.00 -0.82 2.57
CA MET A 90 -0.23 -1.22 1.18
C MET A 90 -0.31 -2.75 1.03
N PRO A 91 0.63 -3.57 1.56
CA PRO A 91 0.57 -5.01 1.38
C PRO A 91 -0.68 -5.63 2.02
N GLU A 92 -1.06 -5.18 3.22
CA GLU A 92 -2.24 -5.67 3.93
C GLU A 92 -3.54 -5.26 3.22
N ALA A 93 -3.64 -4.00 2.79
CA ALA A 93 -4.83 -3.50 2.09
C ALA A 93 -5.06 -4.26 0.77
N PHE A 94 -4.01 -4.52 0.00
CA PHE A 94 -4.10 -5.30 -1.23
C PHE A 94 -4.44 -6.77 -0.94
N ALA A 95 -3.94 -7.35 0.14
CA ALA A 95 -4.30 -8.71 0.56
C ALA A 95 -5.78 -8.83 0.91
N ILE A 96 -6.34 -7.86 1.64
CA ILE A 96 -7.78 -7.81 1.96
C ILE A 96 -8.62 -7.75 0.68
N VAL A 97 -8.25 -6.90 -0.28
CA VAL A 97 -8.94 -6.81 -1.58
C VAL A 97 -8.88 -8.14 -2.32
N LYS A 98 -7.71 -8.77 -2.36
CA LYS A 98 -7.51 -10.06 -3.03
C LYS A 98 -8.37 -11.16 -2.41
N GLU A 99 -8.44 -11.24 -1.08
CA GLU A 99 -9.30 -12.20 -0.38
C GLU A 99 -10.77 -11.94 -0.64
N THR A 100 -11.18 -10.67 -0.59
CA THR A 100 -12.57 -10.26 -0.87
C THR A 100 -12.98 -10.66 -2.29
N CYS A 101 -12.11 -10.43 -3.29
CA CYS A 101 -12.35 -10.89 -4.65
C CYS A 101 -12.51 -12.42 -4.70
N ARG A 102 -11.70 -13.18 -3.97
CA ARG A 102 -11.82 -14.65 -3.92
C ARG A 102 -13.18 -15.10 -3.37
N HIS A 103 -13.69 -14.46 -2.32
CA HIS A 103 -15.03 -14.75 -1.79
C HIS A 103 -16.14 -14.47 -2.80
N LEU A 104 -16.03 -13.37 -3.55
CA LEU A 104 -17.05 -12.96 -4.53
C LEU A 104 -17.05 -13.83 -5.81
N MET A 105 -15.93 -14.48 -6.14
CA MET A 105 -15.83 -15.34 -7.32
C MET A 105 -16.76 -16.56 -7.19
N GLY A 106 -17.77 -16.63 -8.05
CA GLY A 106 -18.77 -17.72 -8.06
C GLY A 106 -20.17 -17.31 -7.63
N HIS A 107 -20.35 -16.07 -7.17
CA HIS A 107 -21.67 -15.49 -6.91
C HIS A 107 -22.20 -14.78 -8.16
N SER A 108 -23.30 -15.29 -8.72
CA SER A 108 -24.09 -14.61 -9.76
C SER A 108 -25.28 -13.89 -9.12
N TRP A 109 -25.51 -12.64 -9.52
CA TRP A 109 -26.63 -11.80 -9.11
C TRP A 109 -27.86 -12.01 -10.00
#